data_AF-A0A7R8X6B4-F1
#
_entry.id   AF-A0A7R8X6B4-F1
#
_cell.length_a   1.000
_cell.length_b   1.000
_cell.length_c   1.000
_cell.angle_alpha   90.00
_cell.angle_beta   90.00
_cell.angle_gamma   90.00
#
_symmetry.space_group_name_H-M   'P 1'
#
loop_
_entity.id
_entity.type
_entity.pdbx_description
1 polymer ?
#
loop_
_entity_poly.entity_id
_entity_poly.type
_entity_poly.pdbx_seq_one_letter_code
_entity_poly.pdbx_strand_id
1 'polypeptide(L)' 'MTSTNQFQIPILIPDVSVHPESLVDFISELGIADDIQVLVLHKQQPAPCLSVLVKMPISEIAAV' A
#
# COMPACT_ATOMS: atom_id res chain seq x y z
N MET A 1 0.92 -10.98 -11.73
CA MET A 1 -0.17 -11.30 -10.79
C MET A 1 -0.23 -10.17 -9.78
N THR A 2 -1.31 -9.40 -9.72
CA THR A 2 -1.48 -8.31 -8.75
C THR A 2 -1.90 -8.90 -7.40
N SER A 3 -1.02 -8.85 -6.40
CA SER A 3 -1.34 -9.24 -5.03
C SER A 3 -2.13 -8.11 -4.38
N THR A 4 -3.43 -8.29 -4.20
CA THR A 4 -4.29 -7.33 -3.49
C THR A 4 -4.35 -7.71 -2.02
N ASN A 5 -3.60 -6.99 -1.17
CA ASN A 5 -3.71 -7.14 0.27
C ASN A 5 -4.78 -6.16 0.79
N GLN A 6 -5.71 -6.65 1.60
CA GLN A 6 -6.83 -5.86 2.12
C GLN A 6 -6.87 -5.99 3.65
N PHE A 7 -6.84 -4.86 4.34
CA PHE A 7 -7.06 -4.79 5.78
C PHE A 7 -8.20 -3.83 6.10
N GLN A 8 -8.86 -4.06 7.24
CA GLN A 8 -9.97 -3.23 7.69
C GLN A 8 -9.44 -2.04 8.49
N ILE A 9 -9.91 -0.84 8.15
CA ILE A 9 -9.65 0.36 8.92
C ILE A 9 -10.60 0.38 10.13
N PRO A 10 -10.10 0.65 11.36
CA PRO A 10 -10.95 0.82 12.53
C PRO A 10 -11.84 2.06 12.39
N ILE A 11 -12.73 2.28 13.36
CA ILE A 11 -13.56 3.49 13.39
C ILE A 11 -12.64 4.72 13.48
N LEU A 12 -12.78 5.64 12.52
CA LEU A 12 -12.06 6.92 12.51
C LEU A 12 -12.71 7.88 13.50
N ILE A 13 -12.02 8.14 14.61
CA ILE A 13 -12.42 9.14 15.60
C ILE A 13 -11.90 10.50 15.13
N PRO A 14 -12.71 11.57 15.14
CA PRO A 14 -12.24 12.92 14.80
C PRO A 14 -10.99 13.29 15.60
N ASP A 15 -10.04 13.95 14.93
CA ASP A 15 -8.75 14.38 15.48
C ASP A 15 -7.81 13.27 15.99
N VAL A 16 -8.15 11.99 15.78
CA VAL A 16 -7.27 10.86 16.07
C VAL A 16 -6.74 10.30 14.76
N SER A 17 -5.41 10.37 14.59
CA SER A 17 -4.75 9.78 13.43
C SER A 17 -4.60 8.27 13.59
N VAL A 18 -5.00 7.54 12.56
CA VAL A 18 -4.82 6.09 12.46
C VAL A 18 -3.76 5.81 11.41
N HIS A 19 -2.74 5.04 11.78
CA HIS A 19 -1.60 4.70 10.93
C HIS A 19 -1.56 3.19 10.70
N PRO A 20 -2.35 2.67 9.75
CA PRO A 20 -2.23 1.27 9.39
C PRO A 20 -0.91 1.05 8.64
N GLU A 21 -0.19 0.01 9.03
CA GLU A 21 1.11 -0.33 8.46
C GLU A 21 1.04 -1.66 7.72
N SER A 22 1.85 -1.78 6.66
CA SER A 22 2.01 -3.01 5.90
C SER A 22 3.45 -3.14 5.47
N LEU A 23 3.95 -4.38 5.43
CA LEU A 23 5.27 -4.69 4.93
C LEU A 23 5.17 -5.13 3.46
N VAL A 24 6.11 -4.67 2.66
CA VAL A 24 6.22 -5.04 1.25
C VAL A 24 7.51 -5.81 1.07
N ASP A 25 7.39 -7.01 0.51
CA ASP A 25 8.54 -7.84 0.15
C ASP A 25 8.97 -7.56 -1.29
N PHE A 26 10.26 -7.37 -1.50
CA PHE A 26 10.85 -7.25 -2.83
C PHE A 26 11.02 -8.65 -3.44
N ILE A 27 10.21 -8.96 -4.45
CA ILE A 27 10.25 -10.27 -5.12
C ILE A 27 11.11 -10.28 -6.40
N SER A 28 11.61 -9.11 -6.83
CA SER A 28 12.39 -8.97 -8.05
C SER A 28 13.89 -8.95 -7.75
N GLU A 29 14.61 -9.96 -8.24
CA GLU A 29 16.08 -10.04 -8.15
C GLU A 29 16.78 -9.01 -9.06
N LEU A 30 16.06 -8.43 -10.01
CA LEU A 30 16.60 -7.47 -11.00
C LEU A 30 16.65 -6.02 -10.49
N GLY A 31 16.26 -5.76 -9.24
CA GLY A 31 16.21 -4.40 -8.71
C GLY A 31 15.19 -3.50 -9.42
N ILE A 32 14.10 -4.07 -9.95
CA ILE A 32 13.06 -3.30 -10.62
C ILE A 32 12.15 -2.65 -9.57
N ALA A 33 12.01 -1.32 -9.63
CA ALA A 33 11.01 -0.58 -8.86
C ALA A 33 9.65 -0.64 -9.56
N ASP A 34 8.58 -0.64 -8.76
CA ASP A 34 7.19 -0.58 -9.22
C ASP A 34 6.41 0.46 -8.40
N ASP A 35 5.21 0.79 -8.83
CA ASP A 35 4.33 1.67 -8.08
C ASP A 35 3.29 0.86 -7.28
N ILE A 36 3.05 1.25 -6.03
CA ILE A 36 1.97 0.70 -5.22
C ILE A 36 0.83 1.71 -5.14
N GLN A 37 -0.35 1.32 -5.60
CA GLN A 37 -1.56 2.11 -5.44
C GLN A 37 -2.33 1.70 -4.17
N VAL A 38 -2.48 2.63 -3.24
CA VAL A 38 -3.29 2.46 -2.03
C VAL A 38 -4.65 3.10 -2.25
N LEU A 39 -5.72 2.32 -2.03
CA LEU A 39 -7.10 2.75 -2.22
C LEU A 39 -7.85 2.64 -0.88
N VAL A 40 -8.49 3.72 -0.47
CA VAL A 40 -9.41 3.72 0.68
C VAL A 40 -10.82 3.69 0.15
N LEU A 41 -11.57 2.64 0.47
CA LEU A 41 -12.96 2.47 0.05
C LEU A 41 -13.90 2.50 1.25
N HIS A 42 -15.04 3.16 1.08
CA HIS A 42 -16.16 3.02 2.00
C HIS A 42 -16.97 1.77 1.63
N LYS A 43 -17.37 0.94 2.61
CA LYS A 43 -18.02 -0.37 2.35
C LYS A 43 -19.28 -0.30 1.46
N GLN A 44 -19.96 0.84 1.45
CA GLN A 44 -21.20 1.05 0.69
C GLN A 44 -20.98 1.73 -0.66
N GLN A 45 -19.73 2.06 -1.02
CA GLN A 45 -19.40 2.76 -2.25
C GLN A 45 -18.35 1.98 -3.04
N PRO A 46 -18.58 1.74 -4.34
CA PRO A 46 -17.63 1.01 -5.17
C PRO A 46 -16.41 1.87 -5.59
N ALA A 47 -16.52 3.20 -5.50
CA ALA A 47 -15.44 4.11 -5.84
C ALA A 47 -14.53 4.40 -4.63
N PRO A 48 -13.21 4.57 -4.83
CA PRO A 48 -12.31 4.93 -3.74
C PRO A 48 -12.62 6.35 -3.25
N CYS A 49 -12.70 6.50 -1.93
CA CYS A 49 -12.82 7.80 -1.26
C CYS A 49 -11.49 8.57 -1.27
N LEU A 50 -10.37 7.83 -1.25
CA LEU A 50 -9.01 8.36 -1.35
C LEU A 50 -8.15 7.36 -2.13
N SER A 51 -7.23 7.89 -2.93
CA SER A 51 -6.19 7.10 -3.56
C SER A 51 -4.83 7.78 -3.38
N VAL A 52 -3.81 6.97 -3.15
CA VAL A 52 -2.42 7.41 -3.08
C VAL A 52 -1.58 6.48 -3.94
N LEU A 53 -0.68 7.05 -4.73
CA LEU A 53 0.32 6.30 -5.47
C LEU A 53 1.66 6.43 -4.75
N VAL A 54 2.21 5.30 -4.32
CA VAL A 54 3.51 5.21 -3.66
C VAL A 54 4.52 4.70 -4.67
N LYS A 55 5.51 5.54 -4.99
CA LYS A 55 6.67 5.12 -5.80
C LYS A 55 7.56 4.24 -4.94
N MET A 56 7.70 2.95 -5.26
CA MET A 56 8.63 2.11 -4.51
C MET A 56 10.07 2.49 -4.84
N PRO A 57 10.97 2.48 -3.84
CA PRO A 57 12.38 2.58 -4.12
C PRO A 57 12.85 1.37 -4.93
N ILE A 58 13.90 1.58 -5.71
CA ILE A 58 14.64 0.48 -6.33
C ILE A 58 15.22 -0.37 -5.21
N SER A 59 14.99 -1.68 -5.25
CA SER A 59 15.59 -2.62 -4.31
C SER A 59 17.11 -2.52 -4.43
N GLU A 60 17.80 -2.22 -3.34
CA GLU A 60 19.25 -2.35 -3.29
C GLU A 60 19.55 -3.85 -3.40
N ILE A 61 20.09 -4.27 -4.56
CA ILE A 61 20.66 -5.61 -4.71
C ILE A 61 21.62 -5.77 -3.54
N ALA A 62 21.35 -6.77 -2.68
CA ALA A 62 22.30 -7.14 -1.65
C ALA A 62 23.61 -7.49 -2.36
N ALA A 63 24.55 -6.54 -2.36
CA ALA A 63 25.91 -6.80 -2.80
C ALA A 63 26.52 -7.75 -1.77
N VAL A 64 26.40 -9.04 -2.04
CA VAL A 64 27.09 -10.11 -1.33
C VAL A 64 27.88 -10.94 -2.34
#